data_AF-A0AAW2BQQ1-F1
#
_entry.id   AF-A0AAW2BQQ1-F1
#
_cell.length_a   1.000
_cell.length_b   1.000
_cell.length_c   1.000
_cell.angle_alpha   90.00
_cell.angle_beta   90.00
_cell.angle_gamma   90.00
#
_symmetry.space_group_name_H-M   'P 1'
#
loop_
_entity.id
_entity.type
_entity.pdbx_description
1 polymer ?
#
loop_
_entity_poly.entity_id
_entity_poly.type
_entity_poly.pdbx_seq_one_letter_code
_entity_poly.pdbx_strand_id
1 'polypeptide(L)'
;MASKRISKELKDLQKDPPTSCSAGPVAEDMFHWQATIMGPTDSPYAGGVFLVTIHFPPDYPFKPPKFAFRTKVFHPNINSNGSICLDILKEQWSPALTISKVVINTTGVSLNSKVMRRDESNQKDIMDGTDADGRQWTTDVGFKYLSANGKSITSQAAIQDPSVPYMNARVFPLNFTYSIPVVTGHKFVCLYFYMASYAGLNASDGVFSVTAGPYTLLNNFNAAQTPEALNFAFHEKECSINDEGATLDISFIPSAKAPRAYAFVNGIEIVSMPDIYSSTDGTLMIVGQNAPFYIDNSTALENVYRLNVGGNDISPSRDTSLYRSWADDLPYLYGASFGVAYSANNMTFQYPMGMPTFVAPVDVYGAARSMGPNPQINLNYNLT
;
A
#
# COMPACT_ATOMS: atom_id res chain seq x y z
N MET A 1 -3.39 -34.98 -24.08
CA MET A 1 -4.38 -34.41 -23.13
C MET A 1 -4.34 -32.88 -23.17
N ALA A 2 -3.15 -32.27 -23.19
CA ALA A 2 -2.92 -30.84 -23.40
C ALA A 2 -3.65 -30.23 -24.61
N SER A 3 -3.49 -30.78 -25.82
CA SER A 3 -4.13 -30.20 -27.03
C SER A 3 -5.66 -30.14 -26.94
N LYS A 4 -6.31 -31.16 -26.38
CA LYS A 4 -7.78 -31.15 -26.18
C LYS A 4 -8.21 -30.06 -25.19
N ARG A 5 -7.41 -29.81 -24.15
CA ARG A 5 -7.66 -28.75 -23.18
C ARG A 5 -7.48 -27.37 -23.80
N ILE A 6 -6.37 -27.14 -24.51
CA ILE A 6 -6.06 -25.87 -25.18
C ILE A 6 -7.13 -25.53 -26.22
N SER A 7 -7.57 -26.50 -27.04
CA SER A 7 -8.65 -26.29 -28.01
C SER A 7 -10.00 -25.97 -27.36
N LYS A 8 -10.26 -26.49 -26.16
CA LYS A 8 -11.47 -26.14 -25.39
C LYS A 8 -11.40 -24.71 -24.89
N GLU A 9 -10.27 -24.32 -24.28
CA GLU A 9 -10.08 -22.96 -23.76
C GLU A 9 -10.11 -21.90 -24.87
N LEU A 10 -9.61 -22.21 -26.07
CA LEU A 10 -9.74 -21.31 -27.23
C LEU A 10 -11.21 -21.10 -27.63
N LYS A 11 -12.02 -22.16 -27.64
CA LYS A 11 -13.46 -22.04 -27.93
C LYS A 11 -14.20 -21.26 -26.86
N ASP A 12 -13.84 -21.44 -25.60
CA ASP A 12 -14.44 -20.73 -24.47
C ASP A 12 -14.10 -19.22 -24.55
N LEU A 13 -12.85 -18.87 -24.87
CA LEU A 13 -12.42 -17.47 -25.12
C LEU A 13 -13.11 -16.82 -26.32
N GLN A 14 -13.37 -17.58 -27.39
CA GLN A 14 -14.11 -17.07 -28.55
C GLN A 14 -15.59 -16.87 -28.26
N LYS A 15 -16.16 -17.68 -27.35
CA LYS A 15 -17.57 -17.61 -26.95
C LYS A 15 -17.84 -16.48 -25.96
N ASP A 16 -16.91 -16.21 -25.05
CA ASP A 16 -17.02 -15.17 -24.02
C ASP A 16 -15.69 -14.41 -23.88
N PRO A 17 -15.40 -13.44 -24.77
CA PRO A 17 -14.14 -12.72 -24.77
C PRO A 17 -14.05 -11.75 -23.57
N PRO A 18 -12.90 -11.66 -22.88
CA PRO A 18 -12.72 -10.71 -21.79
C PRO A 18 -12.80 -9.25 -22.29
N THR A 19 -13.48 -8.38 -21.54
CA THR A 19 -13.76 -6.98 -21.96
C THR A 19 -12.49 -6.13 -22.15
N SER A 20 -11.40 -6.47 -21.48
CA SER A 20 -10.12 -5.73 -21.52
C SER A 20 -8.95 -6.55 -22.06
N CYS A 21 -9.20 -7.73 -22.65
CA CYS A 21 -8.14 -8.59 -23.16
C CYS A 21 -8.58 -9.45 -24.35
N SER A 22 -7.68 -9.65 -25.31
CA SER A 22 -7.80 -10.68 -26.34
C SER A 22 -6.63 -11.67 -26.24
N ALA A 23 -6.85 -12.94 -26.59
CA ALA A 23 -5.81 -13.96 -26.60
C ALA A 23 -6.10 -15.04 -27.67
N GLY A 24 -5.07 -15.55 -28.32
CA GLY A 24 -5.20 -16.62 -29.32
C GLY A 24 -3.87 -17.18 -29.81
N PRO A 25 -3.90 -18.31 -30.54
CA PRO A 25 -2.70 -18.94 -31.09
C PRO A 25 -2.01 -18.04 -32.13
N VAL A 26 -0.68 -18.11 -32.16
CA VAL A 26 0.14 -17.43 -33.15
C VAL A 26 0.35 -18.37 -34.32
N ALA A 27 -0.13 -17.98 -35.50
CA ALA A 27 -0.08 -18.80 -36.72
C ALA A 27 -0.74 -20.18 -36.53
N GLU A 28 -0.06 -21.27 -36.91
CA GLU A 28 -0.56 -22.65 -36.80
C GLU A 28 -0.13 -23.36 -35.50
N ASP A 29 0.65 -22.70 -34.63
CA ASP A 29 1.12 -23.30 -33.38
C ASP A 29 0.10 -23.11 -32.25
N MET A 30 -0.65 -24.18 -31.96
CA MET A 30 -1.63 -24.21 -30.88
C MET A 30 -1.02 -24.10 -29.47
N PHE A 31 0.29 -24.33 -29.29
CA PHE A 31 0.99 -24.24 -28.01
C PHE A 31 1.71 -22.91 -27.79
N HIS A 32 1.63 -21.99 -28.75
CA HIS A 32 2.16 -20.64 -28.62
C HIS A 32 1.06 -19.60 -28.88
N TRP A 33 0.69 -18.84 -27.84
CA TRP A 33 -0.36 -17.83 -27.95
C TRP A 33 0.20 -16.43 -27.73
N GLN A 34 -0.50 -15.46 -28.30
CA GLN A 34 -0.32 -14.05 -28.03
C GLN A 34 -1.61 -13.49 -27.43
N ALA A 35 -1.44 -12.63 -26.43
CA ALA A 35 -2.51 -11.88 -25.82
C ALA A 35 -2.23 -10.38 -25.87
N THR A 36 -3.29 -9.60 -25.99
CA THR A 36 -3.28 -8.15 -25.92
C THR A 36 -4.13 -7.73 -24.74
N ILE A 37 -3.55 -6.96 -23.83
CA ILE A 37 -4.15 -6.49 -22.59
C ILE A 37 -4.29 -4.97 -22.67
N MET A 38 -5.49 -4.46 -22.39
CA MET A 38 -5.70 -3.04 -22.19
C MET A 38 -5.34 -2.65 -20.76
N GLY A 39 -4.59 -1.58 -20.60
CA GLY A 39 -4.25 -1.04 -19.29
C GLY A 39 -5.49 -0.58 -18.52
N PRO A 40 -5.65 -0.97 -17.25
CA PRO A 40 -6.79 -0.56 -16.43
C PRO A 40 -6.88 0.96 -16.30
N THR A 41 -8.09 1.51 -16.37
CA THR A 41 -8.35 2.96 -16.33
C THR A 41 -8.02 3.59 -14.97
N ASP A 42 -7.93 2.78 -13.91
CA ASP A 42 -7.60 3.14 -12.53
C ASP A 42 -6.13 2.81 -12.17
N SER A 43 -5.26 2.81 -13.17
CA SER A 43 -3.83 2.51 -12.99
C SER A 43 -2.93 3.48 -13.76
N PRO A 44 -1.62 3.54 -13.42
CA PRO A 44 -0.62 4.25 -14.22
C PRO A 44 -0.51 3.76 -15.68
N TYR A 45 -1.16 2.64 -15.99
CA TYR A 45 -1.15 2.00 -17.30
C TYR A 45 -2.39 2.32 -18.14
N ALA A 46 -3.30 3.15 -17.63
CA ALA A 46 -4.54 3.54 -18.30
C ALA A 46 -4.29 3.99 -19.75
N GLY A 47 -5.06 3.43 -20.69
CA GLY A 47 -4.92 3.70 -22.13
C GLY A 47 -3.75 3.00 -22.81
N GLY A 48 -2.87 2.31 -22.07
CA GLY A 48 -1.80 1.47 -22.60
C GLY A 48 -2.30 0.17 -23.22
N VAL A 49 -1.54 -0.36 -24.17
CA VAL A 49 -1.78 -1.66 -24.81
C VAL A 49 -0.56 -2.56 -24.61
N PHE A 50 -0.75 -3.67 -23.90
CA PHE A 50 0.32 -4.56 -23.48
C PHE A 50 0.25 -5.90 -24.21
N LEU A 51 1.34 -6.27 -24.88
CA LEU A 51 1.47 -7.54 -25.58
C LEU A 51 2.10 -8.58 -24.68
N VAL A 52 1.47 -9.74 -24.57
CA VAL A 52 1.91 -10.88 -23.77
C VAL A 52 2.04 -12.12 -24.65
N THR A 53 3.11 -12.88 -24.46
CA THR A 53 3.27 -14.21 -25.06
C THR A 53 3.03 -15.29 -24.02
N ILE A 54 2.40 -16.37 -24.45
CA ILE A 54 2.03 -17.52 -23.63
C ILE A 54 2.57 -18.78 -24.30
N HIS A 55 3.32 -19.59 -23.56
CA HIS A 55 3.82 -20.87 -24.04
C HIS A 55 3.31 -22.01 -23.17
N PHE A 56 2.62 -22.96 -23.77
CA PHE A 56 2.07 -24.12 -23.08
C PHE A 56 3.10 -25.27 -23.07
N PRO A 57 3.40 -25.87 -21.91
CA PRO A 57 4.25 -27.04 -21.88
C PRO A 57 3.47 -28.30 -22.35
N PRO A 58 4.16 -29.38 -22.78
CA PRO A 58 3.51 -30.61 -23.25
C PRO A 58 2.60 -31.29 -22.21
N ASP A 59 2.88 -31.07 -20.92
CA ASP A 59 2.15 -31.62 -19.77
C ASP A 59 1.07 -30.66 -19.22
N TYR A 60 0.73 -29.58 -19.93
CA TYR A 60 -0.41 -28.74 -19.61
C TYR A 60 -1.73 -29.55 -19.56
N PRO A 61 -2.63 -29.33 -18.57
CA PRO A 61 -2.62 -28.31 -17.53
C PRO A 61 -1.98 -28.75 -16.19
N PHE A 62 -1.22 -29.84 -16.14
CA PHE A 62 -0.56 -30.27 -14.90
C PHE A 62 0.68 -29.43 -14.55
N LYS A 63 1.30 -28.80 -15.55
CA LYS A 63 2.26 -27.71 -15.36
C LYS A 63 1.72 -26.38 -15.94
N PRO A 64 2.10 -25.25 -15.33
CA PRO A 64 1.65 -23.93 -15.77
C PRO A 64 2.20 -23.55 -17.15
N PRO A 65 1.48 -22.73 -17.93
CA PRO A 65 2.04 -22.04 -19.08
C PRO A 65 3.05 -20.99 -18.64
N LYS A 66 4.01 -20.66 -19.51
CA LYS A 66 4.93 -19.54 -19.30
C LYS A 66 4.38 -18.28 -19.94
N PHE A 67 4.26 -17.21 -19.14
CA PHE A 67 3.82 -15.89 -19.59
C PHE A 67 5.00 -14.91 -19.62
N ALA A 68 5.08 -14.09 -20.67
CA ALA A 68 6.04 -13.00 -20.75
C ALA A 68 5.45 -11.79 -21.47
N PHE A 69 5.60 -10.61 -20.89
CA PHE A 69 5.31 -9.34 -21.55
C PHE A 69 6.36 -9.07 -22.63
N ARG A 70 5.91 -8.82 -23.86
CA ARG A 70 6.76 -8.26 -24.93
C ARG A 70 6.83 -6.74 -24.84
N THR A 71 5.75 -6.09 -24.43
CA THR A 71 5.79 -4.67 -24.06
C THR A 71 6.61 -4.54 -22.78
N LYS A 72 7.57 -3.60 -22.72
CA LYS A 72 8.29 -3.34 -21.46
C LYS A 72 7.32 -2.74 -20.45
N VAL A 73 7.13 -3.41 -19.32
CA VAL A 73 6.24 -2.98 -18.24
C VAL A 73 7.05 -2.83 -16.97
N PHE A 74 6.96 -1.66 -16.33
CA PHE A 74 7.68 -1.35 -15.10
C PHE A 74 6.81 -1.64 -13.88
N HIS A 75 6.72 -2.92 -13.51
CA HIS A 75 5.85 -3.38 -12.44
C HIS A 75 6.60 -4.31 -11.47
N PRO A 76 6.39 -4.25 -10.14
CA PRO A 76 7.10 -5.09 -9.16
C PRO A 76 7.05 -6.61 -9.44
N ASN A 77 5.96 -7.08 -10.05
CA ASN A 77 5.77 -8.50 -10.41
C ASN A 77 6.27 -8.87 -11.83
N ILE A 78 6.94 -7.95 -12.55
CA ILE A 78 7.45 -8.16 -13.91
C ILE A 78 8.95 -7.83 -13.93
N ASN A 79 9.78 -8.82 -14.25
CA ASN A 79 11.23 -8.61 -14.30
C ASN A 79 11.65 -7.90 -15.60
N SER A 80 12.95 -7.55 -15.69
CA SER A 80 13.54 -6.86 -16.85
C SER A 80 13.36 -7.60 -18.20
N ASN A 81 13.10 -8.91 -18.16
CA ASN A 81 12.88 -9.77 -19.32
C ASN A 81 11.39 -9.95 -19.64
N GLY A 82 10.50 -9.20 -18.97
CA GLY A 82 9.05 -9.28 -19.13
C GLY A 82 8.42 -10.52 -18.50
N SER A 83 9.20 -11.37 -17.81
CA SER A 83 8.65 -12.57 -17.17
C SER A 83 7.87 -12.19 -15.91
N ILE A 84 6.76 -12.87 -15.72
CA ILE A 84 5.81 -12.58 -14.65
C ILE A 84 6.12 -13.46 -13.44
N CYS A 85 6.30 -12.85 -12.27
CA CYS A 85 6.53 -13.55 -11.01
C CYS A 85 5.23 -13.54 -10.19
N LEU A 86 4.31 -14.45 -10.52
CA LEU A 86 3.07 -14.67 -9.77
C LEU A 86 3.04 -16.12 -9.27
N ASP A 87 2.69 -16.33 -8.01
CA ASP A 87 2.72 -17.66 -7.37
C ASP A 87 1.73 -18.64 -8.01
N ILE A 88 0.64 -18.13 -8.61
CA ILE A 88 -0.31 -18.92 -9.40
C ILE A 88 0.32 -19.55 -10.65
N LEU A 89 1.46 -19.04 -11.12
CA LEU A 89 2.24 -19.59 -12.23
C LEU A 89 3.42 -20.47 -11.77
N LYS A 90 3.53 -20.70 -10.46
CA LYS A 90 4.56 -21.53 -9.82
C LYS A 90 3.91 -22.54 -8.85
N GLU A 91 3.97 -22.26 -7.55
CA GLU A 91 3.61 -23.20 -6.48
C GLU A 91 2.09 -23.31 -6.25
N GLN A 92 1.33 -22.28 -6.63
CA GLN A 92 -0.13 -22.26 -6.50
C GLN A 92 -0.85 -22.59 -7.82
N TRP A 93 -0.12 -23.13 -8.82
CA TRP A 93 -0.75 -23.56 -10.07
C TRP A 93 -1.70 -24.74 -9.83
N SER A 94 -2.95 -24.57 -10.28
CA SER A 94 -3.94 -25.64 -10.29
C SER A 94 -4.41 -25.93 -11.72
N PRO A 95 -4.55 -27.20 -12.13
CA PRO A 95 -5.13 -27.58 -13.42
C PRO A 95 -6.56 -27.05 -13.65
N ALA A 96 -7.23 -26.58 -12.60
CA ALA A 96 -8.54 -25.94 -12.66
C ALA A 96 -8.50 -24.46 -13.12
N LEU A 97 -7.32 -23.82 -13.14
CA LEU A 97 -7.13 -22.48 -13.67
C LEU A 97 -7.13 -22.50 -15.21
N THR A 98 -7.81 -21.52 -15.81
CA THR A 98 -7.87 -21.34 -17.28
C THR A 98 -7.07 -20.12 -17.71
N ILE A 99 -6.68 -20.06 -18.97
CA ILE A 99 -5.93 -18.94 -19.53
C ILE A 99 -6.68 -17.62 -19.38
N SER A 100 -8.00 -17.61 -19.57
CA SER A 100 -8.82 -16.42 -19.31
C SER A 100 -8.63 -15.92 -17.89
N LYS A 101 -8.71 -16.81 -16.89
CA LYS A 101 -8.53 -16.46 -15.47
C LYS A 101 -7.11 -16.01 -15.16
N VAL A 102 -6.10 -16.65 -15.76
CA VAL A 102 -4.70 -16.31 -15.55
C VAL A 102 -4.35 -14.95 -16.16
N VAL A 103 -4.83 -14.68 -17.38
CA VAL A 103 -4.64 -13.40 -18.06
C VAL A 103 -5.39 -12.29 -17.32
N ILE A 104 -6.63 -12.53 -16.88
CA ILE A 104 -7.41 -11.58 -16.06
C ILE A 104 -6.75 -11.34 -14.69
N ASN A 105 -6.20 -12.37 -14.04
CA ASN A 105 -5.45 -12.20 -12.80
C ASN A 105 -4.14 -11.44 -13.04
N THR A 106 -3.52 -11.61 -14.21
CA THR A 106 -2.34 -10.83 -14.59
C THR A 106 -2.68 -9.35 -14.81
N THR A 107 -3.84 -9.03 -15.40
CA THR A 107 -4.29 -7.64 -15.53
C THR A 107 -4.72 -7.01 -14.21
N GLY A 108 -5.34 -7.82 -13.33
CA GLY A 108 -5.82 -7.38 -12.02
C GLY A 108 -4.74 -7.24 -10.94
N VAL A 109 -3.78 -8.16 -10.89
CA VAL A 109 -2.71 -8.23 -9.87
C VAL A 109 -1.44 -7.51 -10.33
N SER A 110 -1.26 -7.30 -11.64
CA SER A 110 -0.05 -6.67 -12.18
C SER A 110 -0.23 -5.26 -12.72
N LEU A 111 -1.43 -4.68 -12.67
CA LEU A 111 -1.65 -3.30 -13.11
C LEU A 111 -2.60 -2.50 -12.20
N ASN A 112 -3.37 -3.11 -11.28
CA ASN A 112 -4.18 -2.34 -10.32
C ASN A 112 -3.45 -2.22 -8.99
N SER A 113 -3.13 -0.98 -8.55
CA SER A 113 -2.99 -0.65 -7.14
C SER A 113 -4.37 -0.66 -6.48
N LYS A 114 -4.98 -1.84 -6.40
CA LYS A 114 -6.23 -2.07 -5.68
C LYS A 114 -5.92 -2.78 -4.37
N VAL A 115 -6.48 -2.21 -3.30
CA VAL A 115 -6.72 -2.82 -2.00
C VAL A 115 -6.80 -4.34 -2.13
N MET A 116 -5.99 -5.04 -1.34
CA MET A 116 -5.93 -6.50 -1.28
C MET A 116 -7.32 -7.11 -1.12
N ARG A 117 -7.92 -7.57 -2.22
CA ARG A 117 -8.87 -8.68 -2.27
C ARG A 117 -8.81 -9.32 -3.65
N ARG A 118 -8.44 -10.60 -3.70
CA ARG A 118 -9.40 -11.69 -3.99
C ARG A 118 -8.72 -13.06 -3.88
N ASP A 119 -9.42 -13.97 -3.21
CA ASP A 119 -9.52 -15.37 -3.66
C ASP A 119 -11.01 -15.72 -3.65
N GLU A 120 -11.53 -16.16 -4.81
CA GLU A 120 -12.96 -16.38 -5.04
C GLU A 120 -13.41 -17.69 -4.40
N SER A 121 -13.86 -17.62 -3.15
CA SER A 121 -14.73 -18.66 -2.59
C SER A 121 -15.85 -18.02 -1.77
N ASN A 122 -16.96 -17.69 -2.44
CA ASN A 122 -18.33 -17.64 -1.91
C ASN A 122 -18.58 -17.03 -0.51
N GLN A 123 -18.06 -15.84 -0.24
CA GLN A 123 -18.65 -14.97 0.78
C GLN A 123 -18.64 -13.53 0.27
N LYS A 124 -19.84 -12.94 0.08
CA LYS A 124 -19.98 -11.53 -0.29
C LYS A 124 -19.41 -10.70 0.86
N ASP A 125 -18.18 -10.24 0.69
CA ASP A 125 -17.61 -9.25 1.57
C ASP A 125 -18.43 -7.95 1.46
N ILE A 126 -19.00 -7.50 2.57
CA ILE A 126 -19.79 -6.28 2.63
C ILE A 126 -18.82 -5.09 2.59
N MET A 127 -18.89 -4.23 1.57
CA MET A 127 -18.23 -2.92 1.59
C MET A 127 -18.93 -2.08 2.66
N ASP A 128 -18.15 -1.54 3.60
CA ASP A 128 -18.70 -0.99 4.86
C ASP A 128 -18.54 0.53 4.97
N GLY A 129 -17.83 1.16 4.03
CA GLY A 129 -17.72 2.62 3.97
C GLY A 129 -16.78 3.13 2.89
N THR A 130 -17.02 4.37 2.48
CA THR A 130 -16.11 5.17 1.65
C THR A 130 -15.68 6.37 2.48
N ASP A 131 -14.38 6.65 2.55
CA ASP A 131 -13.89 7.83 3.26
C ASP A 131 -14.04 9.12 2.42
N ALA A 132 -13.69 10.27 3.01
CA ALA A 132 -13.81 11.57 2.36
C ALA A 132 -12.92 11.72 1.11
N ASP A 133 -11.90 10.87 0.97
CA ASP A 133 -10.97 10.84 -0.16
C ASP A 133 -11.37 9.79 -1.21
N GLY A 134 -12.58 9.20 -1.08
CA GLY A 134 -13.13 8.23 -2.02
C GLY A 134 -12.55 6.82 -1.87
N ARG A 135 -11.72 6.55 -0.86
CA ARG A 135 -11.13 5.23 -0.64
C ARG A 135 -12.16 4.28 -0.03
N GLN A 136 -12.14 3.04 -0.49
CA GLN A 136 -13.06 2.00 -0.05
C GLN A 136 -12.48 1.24 1.13
N TRP A 137 -13.27 1.15 2.20
CA TRP A 137 -12.91 0.44 3.43
C TRP A 137 -13.78 -0.81 3.60
N THR A 138 -13.16 -1.86 4.15
CA THR A 138 -13.80 -3.16 4.32
C THR A 138 -13.80 -3.53 5.79
N THR A 139 -14.94 -4.02 6.28
CA THR A 139 -15.05 -4.48 7.65
C THR A 139 -14.08 -5.63 7.93
N ASP A 140 -13.51 -5.65 9.12
CA ASP A 140 -12.72 -6.77 9.62
C ASP A 140 -13.60 -7.84 10.31
N VAL A 141 -14.91 -7.61 10.44
CA VAL A 141 -15.86 -8.59 10.98
C VAL A 141 -16.01 -9.76 10.02
N GLY A 142 -15.80 -10.98 10.52
CA GLY A 142 -15.84 -12.19 9.69
C GLY A 142 -14.61 -12.35 8.80
N PHE A 143 -13.56 -11.55 9.00
CA PHE A 143 -12.31 -11.68 8.26
C PHE A 143 -11.65 -13.03 8.63
N LYS A 144 -11.45 -13.89 7.62
CA LYS A 144 -10.93 -15.26 7.77
C LYS A 144 -9.50 -15.35 8.34
N TYR A 145 -8.84 -14.21 8.49
CA TYR A 145 -7.45 -14.06 8.91
C TYR A 145 -7.31 -13.48 10.33
N LEU A 146 -8.41 -13.44 11.08
CA LEU A 146 -8.39 -13.17 12.51
C LEU A 146 -7.95 -14.42 13.26
N SER A 147 -6.97 -14.29 14.17
CA SER A 147 -6.63 -15.39 15.07
C SER A 147 -7.81 -15.74 15.97
N ALA A 148 -8.24 -17.01 15.95
CA ALA A 148 -9.41 -17.52 16.68
C ALA A 148 -9.24 -17.49 18.22
N ASN A 149 -8.05 -17.19 18.72
CA ASN A 149 -7.71 -17.34 20.14
C ASN A 149 -7.93 -16.07 20.98
N GLY A 150 -8.27 -14.93 20.37
CA GLY A 150 -8.47 -13.67 21.08
C GLY A 150 -9.94 -13.25 21.16
N LYS A 151 -10.47 -13.04 22.37
CA LYS A 151 -11.75 -12.33 22.55
C LYS A 151 -11.55 -10.88 22.08
N SER A 152 -12.36 -10.45 21.12
CA SER A 152 -12.43 -9.04 20.69
C SER A 152 -13.87 -8.56 20.68
N ILE A 153 -14.06 -7.25 20.76
CA ILE A 153 -15.37 -6.60 20.79
C ILE A 153 -15.36 -5.52 19.71
N THR A 154 -16.39 -5.44 18.88
CA THR A 154 -16.60 -4.28 18.01
C THR A 154 -17.41 -3.23 18.76
N SER A 155 -17.01 -1.97 18.66
CA SER A 155 -17.72 -0.87 19.32
C SER A 155 -17.59 0.42 18.53
N GLN A 156 -18.63 1.24 18.61
CA GLN A 156 -18.57 2.60 18.11
C GLN A 156 -17.94 3.53 19.15
N ALA A 157 -17.25 4.56 18.68
CA ALA A 157 -16.74 5.61 19.53
C ALA A 157 -17.88 6.31 20.27
N ALA A 158 -17.68 6.58 21.56
CA ALA A 158 -18.67 7.32 22.37
C ALA A 158 -18.85 8.78 21.90
N ILE A 159 -17.83 9.37 21.26
CA ILE A 159 -17.87 10.71 20.67
C ILE A 159 -17.93 10.56 19.16
N GLN A 160 -18.92 11.20 18.52
CA GLN A 160 -19.11 11.09 17.08
C GLN A 160 -18.10 11.95 16.30
N ASP A 161 -17.39 11.30 15.37
CA ASP A 161 -16.68 11.90 14.24
C ASP A 161 -17.06 11.11 12.99
N PRO A 162 -17.80 11.66 12.02
CA PRO A 162 -18.34 10.89 10.89
C PRO A 162 -17.27 10.31 9.94
N SER A 163 -15.99 10.60 10.15
CA SER A 163 -14.90 10.22 9.26
C SER A 163 -14.57 8.71 9.37
N VAL A 164 -14.55 8.04 8.22
CA VAL A 164 -14.04 6.65 8.12
C VAL A 164 -12.51 6.69 8.15
N PRO A 165 -11.81 5.80 8.88
CA PRO A 165 -12.31 4.63 9.62
C PRO A 165 -12.63 4.86 11.11
N TYR A 166 -12.64 6.10 11.60
CA TYR A 166 -12.51 6.45 13.01
C TYR A 166 -13.70 6.08 13.93
N MET A 167 -14.93 6.00 13.41
CA MET A 167 -16.09 5.69 14.26
C MET A 167 -16.14 4.29 14.83
N ASN A 168 -15.66 3.31 14.06
CA ASN A 168 -15.75 1.91 14.45
C ASN A 168 -14.38 1.46 14.93
N ALA A 169 -14.33 0.79 16.08
CA ALA A 169 -13.12 0.18 16.58
C ALA A 169 -13.35 -1.29 16.88
N ARG A 170 -12.28 -2.08 16.72
CA ARG A 170 -12.15 -3.37 17.39
C ARG A 170 -11.33 -3.18 18.66
N VAL A 171 -11.86 -3.68 19.77
CA VAL A 171 -11.28 -3.60 21.11
C VAL A 171 -10.79 -4.98 21.52
N PHE A 172 -9.59 -5.04 22.09
CA PHE A 172 -8.86 -6.24 22.49
C PHE A 172 -8.54 -6.17 23.99
N PRO A 173 -9.33 -6.85 24.84
CA PRO A 173 -9.01 -7.01 26.27
C PRO A 173 -7.82 -7.94 26.53
N LEU A 174 -7.44 -8.75 25.55
CA LEU A 174 -6.32 -9.68 25.58
C LEU A 174 -5.53 -9.56 24.28
N ASN A 175 -4.34 -10.16 24.24
CA ASN A 175 -3.52 -10.20 23.05
C ASN A 175 -4.33 -10.70 21.84
N PHE A 176 -4.23 -9.97 20.74
CA PHE A 176 -4.93 -10.29 19.51
C PHE A 176 -4.00 -10.09 18.31
N THR A 177 -4.06 -11.01 17.35
CA THR A 177 -3.21 -10.99 16.17
C THR A 177 -4.05 -11.10 14.90
N TYR A 178 -3.81 -10.18 13.97
CA TYR A 178 -4.22 -10.28 12.57
C TYR A 178 -3.11 -10.97 11.79
N SER A 179 -3.43 -12.00 11.00
CA SER A 179 -2.46 -12.73 10.19
C SER A 179 -2.77 -12.57 8.70
N ILE A 180 -2.31 -11.47 8.11
CA ILE A 180 -2.79 -10.99 6.82
C ILE A 180 -1.91 -11.54 5.70
N PRO A 181 -2.46 -12.24 4.69
CA PRO A 181 -1.66 -12.69 3.55
C PRO A 181 -1.10 -11.50 2.78
N VAL A 182 0.22 -11.51 2.57
CA VAL A 182 0.93 -10.47 1.83
C VAL A 182 1.94 -11.11 0.89
N VAL A 183 2.31 -10.37 -0.16
CA VAL A 183 3.46 -10.72 -0.98
C VAL A 183 4.73 -10.28 -0.27
N THR A 184 5.82 -11.03 -0.42
CA THR A 184 7.15 -10.65 0.09
C THR A 184 7.57 -9.26 -0.42
N GLY A 185 8.27 -8.51 0.43
CA GLY A 185 8.86 -7.22 0.13
C GLY A 185 8.30 -6.09 0.96
N HIS A 186 8.67 -4.86 0.60
CA HIS A 186 8.34 -3.65 1.36
C HIS A 186 6.83 -3.35 1.39
N LYS A 187 6.38 -2.84 2.55
CA LYS A 187 5.00 -2.46 2.83
C LYS A 187 4.96 -1.15 3.62
N PHE A 188 4.01 -0.27 3.29
CA PHE A 188 3.48 0.66 4.28
C PHE A 188 2.45 -0.08 5.14
N VAL A 189 2.61 0.03 6.46
CA VAL A 189 1.64 -0.39 7.46
C VAL A 189 1.13 0.87 8.15
N CYS A 190 -0.12 1.22 7.89
CA CYS A 190 -0.78 2.37 8.50
C CYS A 190 -1.80 1.88 9.54
N LEU A 191 -1.68 2.38 10.76
CA LEU A 191 -2.60 2.09 11.86
C LEU A 191 -3.36 3.37 12.23
N TYR A 192 -4.68 3.27 12.28
CA TYR A 192 -5.58 4.38 12.54
C TYR A 192 -6.20 4.23 13.92
N PHE A 193 -6.03 5.25 14.77
CA PHE A 193 -6.54 5.29 16.13
C PHE A 193 -7.33 6.57 16.36
N TYR A 194 -8.57 6.44 16.81
CA TYR A 194 -9.38 7.55 17.28
C TYR A 194 -9.51 7.49 18.80
N MET A 195 -9.17 8.58 19.48
CA MET A 195 -8.98 8.56 20.92
C MET A 195 -10.31 8.80 21.63
N ALA A 196 -11.13 7.75 21.70
CA ALA A 196 -12.44 7.78 22.33
C ALA A 196 -12.63 6.61 23.32
N SER A 197 -13.72 6.68 24.09
CA SER A 197 -14.19 5.55 24.89
C SER A 197 -14.92 4.55 24.00
N TYR A 198 -14.65 3.26 24.21
CA TYR A 198 -15.20 2.15 23.42
C TYR A 198 -15.72 1.06 24.35
N ALA A 199 -16.88 0.48 24.02
CA ALA A 199 -17.49 -0.62 24.80
C ALA A 199 -17.63 -0.32 26.31
N GLY A 200 -17.83 0.95 26.68
CA GLY A 200 -17.87 1.39 28.09
C GLY A 200 -16.52 1.45 28.80
N LEU A 201 -15.41 1.18 28.11
CA LEU A 201 -14.05 1.35 28.59
C LEU A 201 -13.59 2.79 28.39
N ASN A 202 -12.85 3.31 29.36
CA ASN A 202 -12.33 4.67 29.32
C ASN A 202 -11.10 4.74 28.41
N ALA A 203 -10.99 5.78 27.58
CA ALA A 203 -9.82 6.02 26.73
C ALA A 203 -8.49 5.96 27.49
N SER A 204 -8.46 6.38 28.77
CA SER A 204 -7.27 6.33 29.63
C SER A 204 -6.77 4.92 29.95
N ASP A 205 -7.64 3.92 29.82
CA ASP A 205 -7.28 2.50 30.01
C ASP A 205 -6.73 1.89 28.71
N GLY A 206 -6.73 2.62 27.59
CA GLY A 206 -6.17 2.21 26.30
C GLY A 206 -4.64 2.26 26.29
N VAL A 207 -3.99 1.35 27.03
CA VAL A 207 -2.53 1.25 27.14
C VAL A 207 -2.02 -0.05 26.56
N PHE A 208 -1.28 0.00 25.45
CA PHE A 208 -0.91 -1.20 24.70
C PHE A 208 0.35 -1.04 23.84
N SER A 209 0.84 -2.17 23.32
CA SER A 209 1.89 -2.23 22.32
C SER A 209 1.36 -2.85 21.03
N VAL A 210 2.00 -2.52 19.90
CA VAL A 210 1.68 -3.10 18.59
C VAL A 210 2.97 -3.60 17.95
N THR A 211 2.94 -4.83 17.43
CA THR A 211 4.02 -5.40 16.64
C THR A 211 3.53 -5.74 15.23
N ALA A 212 4.42 -5.67 14.25
CA ALA A 212 4.21 -6.16 12.89
C ALA A 212 5.41 -7.02 12.50
N GLY A 213 5.21 -8.33 12.37
CA GLY A 213 6.33 -9.28 12.25
C GLY A 213 7.33 -9.12 13.40
N PRO A 214 8.64 -8.96 13.14
CA PRO A 214 9.65 -8.78 14.19
C PRO A 214 9.71 -7.35 14.76
N TYR A 215 8.98 -6.39 14.18
CA TYR A 215 9.10 -4.98 14.53
C TYR A 215 8.08 -4.59 15.59
N THR A 216 8.54 -3.86 16.63
CA THR A 216 7.64 -3.20 17.58
C THR A 216 7.32 -1.81 17.06
N LEU A 217 6.08 -1.60 16.58
CA LEU A 217 5.64 -0.33 15.99
C LEU A 217 5.18 0.67 17.05
N LEU A 218 4.56 0.17 18.11
CA LEU A 218 4.14 0.95 19.28
C LEU A 218 4.53 0.19 20.54
N ASN A 219 5.03 0.90 21.55
CA ASN A 219 5.37 0.30 22.83
C ASN A 219 4.80 1.13 23.98
N ASN A 220 3.92 0.54 24.78
CA ASN A 220 3.27 1.23 25.90
C ASN A 220 2.60 2.55 25.47
N PHE A 221 1.99 2.54 24.30
CA PHE A 221 1.19 3.64 23.76
C PHE A 221 -0.01 3.89 24.67
N ASN A 222 -0.34 5.17 24.91
CA ASN A 222 -1.48 5.58 25.72
C ASN A 222 -2.42 6.47 24.89
N ALA A 223 -3.63 5.97 24.69
CA ALA A 223 -4.64 6.64 23.88
C ALA A 223 -5.08 8.00 24.45
N ALA A 224 -5.10 8.17 25.78
CA ALA A 224 -5.55 9.43 26.41
C ALA A 224 -4.49 10.53 26.42
N GLN A 225 -3.20 10.18 26.45
CA GLN A 225 -2.12 11.16 26.56
C GLN A 225 -1.74 11.79 25.21
N THR A 226 -2.04 11.10 24.11
CA THR A 226 -1.64 11.53 22.76
C THR A 226 -2.42 12.76 22.26
N PRO A 227 -3.75 12.85 22.43
CA PRO A 227 -4.53 14.05 22.10
C PRO A 227 -4.19 15.27 22.96
N GLU A 228 -3.91 15.06 24.25
CA GLU A 228 -3.57 16.15 25.18
C GLU A 228 -2.25 16.83 24.79
N ALA A 229 -1.31 16.06 24.21
CA ALA A 229 -0.01 16.58 23.78
C ALA A 229 -0.02 17.20 22.38
N LEU A 230 -0.83 16.68 21.46
CA LEU A 230 -0.78 17.05 20.04
C LEU A 230 -2.00 17.86 19.55
N ASN A 231 -3.04 18.00 20.38
CA ASN A 231 -4.31 18.66 20.04
C ASN A 231 -5.01 18.06 18.80
N PHE A 232 -4.78 16.76 18.52
CA PHE A 232 -5.48 15.99 17.49
C PHE A 232 -6.38 14.93 18.12
N ALA A 233 -7.58 14.75 17.55
CA ALA A 233 -8.55 13.77 18.04
C ALA A 233 -8.24 12.32 17.59
N PHE A 234 -7.38 12.17 16.58
CA PHE A 234 -6.94 10.90 16.02
C PHE A 234 -5.42 10.85 15.90
N HIS A 235 -4.89 9.63 15.78
CA HIS A 235 -3.48 9.35 15.53
C HIS A 235 -3.38 8.34 14.39
N GLU A 236 -2.59 8.69 13.38
CA GLU A 236 -2.20 7.81 12.29
C GLU A 236 -0.74 7.44 12.48
N LYS A 237 -0.44 6.14 12.45
CA LYS A 237 0.92 5.62 12.54
C LYS A 237 1.27 4.96 11.22
N GLU A 238 2.18 5.54 10.45
CA GLU A 238 2.66 4.98 9.19
C GLU A 238 4.09 4.45 9.37
N CYS A 239 4.27 3.16 9.11
CA CYS A 239 5.59 2.52 9.13
C CYS A 239 5.89 1.85 7.78
N SER A 240 7.12 2.01 7.31
CA SER A 240 7.69 1.23 6.21
C SER A 240 8.44 0.04 6.80
N ILE A 241 8.00 -1.18 6.45
CA ILE A 241 8.64 -2.43 6.88
C ILE A 241 8.90 -3.32 5.68
N ASN A 242 9.91 -4.18 5.79
CA ASN A 242 10.11 -5.29 4.88
C ASN A 242 9.67 -6.60 5.55
N ASP A 243 8.83 -7.35 4.85
CA ASP A 243 8.35 -8.67 5.28
C ASP A 243 8.76 -9.74 4.26
N GLU A 244 9.38 -10.81 4.74
CA GLU A 244 9.81 -11.96 3.92
C GLU A 244 8.82 -13.13 3.97
N GLY A 245 7.77 -13.03 4.79
CA GLY A 245 6.76 -14.06 4.96
C GLY A 245 5.71 -14.07 3.86
N ALA A 246 4.88 -15.11 3.88
CA ALA A 246 3.64 -15.19 3.10
C ALA A 246 2.46 -14.47 3.81
N THR A 247 2.66 -14.10 5.08
CA THR A 247 1.69 -13.48 5.97
C THR A 247 2.38 -12.47 6.88
N LEU A 248 1.77 -11.29 7.03
CA LEU A 248 2.18 -10.29 8.00
C LEU A 248 1.31 -10.41 9.25
N ASP A 249 1.95 -10.77 10.36
CA ASP A 249 1.31 -10.84 11.67
C ASP A 249 1.37 -9.49 12.39
N ILE A 250 0.21 -8.88 12.62
CA ILE A 250 0.06 -7.62 13.38
C ILE A 250 -0.58 -7.95 14.72
N SER A 251 0.17 -7.78 15.82
CA SER A 251 -0.29 -8.13 17.17
C SER A 251 -0.53 -6.90 18.03
N PHE A 252 -1.70 -6.84 18.66
CA PHE A 252 -2.10 -5.82 19.63
C PHE A 252 -2.02 -6.43 21.03
N ILE A 253 -1.24 -5.80 21.91
CA ILE A 253 -0.82 -6.38 23.19
C ILE A 253 -1.15 -5.38 24.31
N PRO A 254 -2.26 -5.57 25.05
CA PRO A 254 -2.58 -4.75 26.22
C PRO A 254 -1.47 -4.80 27.27
N SER A 255 -1.22 -3.67 27.94
CA SER A 255 -0.14 -3.56 28.92
C SER A 255 -0.45 -4.36 30.19
N ALA A 256 0.38 -5.35 30.50
CA ALA A 256 0.28 -6.11 31.75
C ALA A 256 0.52 -5.24 33.01
N LYS A 257 1.04 -4.01 32.86
CA LYS A 257 1.29 -3.07 33.95
C LYS A 257 0.04 -2.31 34.40
N ALA A 258 -1.02 -2.30 33.60
CA ALA A 258 -2.26 -1.59 33.89
C ALA A 258 -3.44 -2.60 34.02
N PRO A 259 -4.10 -2.70 35.19
CA PRO A 259 -5.10 -3.75 35.46
C PRO A 259 -6.32 -3.77 34.52
N ARG A 260 -6.62 -2.65 33.87
CA ARG A 260 -7.75 -2.48 32.94
C ARG A 260 -7.29 -2.22 31.51
N ALA A 261 -6.01 -2.44 31.23
CA ALA A 261 -5.44 -2.18 29.92
C ALA A 261 -6.20 -2.92 28.83
N TYR A 262 -6.51 -2.20 27.76
CA TYR A 262 -6.98 -2.80 26.52
C TYR A 262 -6.24 -2.19 25.35
N ALA A 263 -6.19 -2.93 24.24
CA ALA A 263 -5.76 -2.41 22.95
C ALA A 263 -6.97 -2.19 22.06
N PHE A 264 -6.85 -1.32 21.06
CA PHE A 264 -7.89 -1.14 20.06
C PHE A 264 -7.28 -0.66 18.76
N VAL A 265 -8.06 -0.75 17.68
CA VAL A 265 -7.72 -0.17 16.38
C VAL A 265 -9.00 0.20 15.63
N ASN A 266 -8.97 1.31 14.90
CA ASN A 266 -10.09 1.78 14.08
C ASN A 266 -9.95 1.36 12.62
N GLY A 267 -8.72 1.41 12.11
CA GLY A 267 -8.39 0.98 10.75
C GLY A 267 -6.97 0.46 10.65
N ILE A 268 -6.77 -0.49 9.74
CA ILE A 268 -5.46 -1.00 9.35
C ILE A 268 -5.40 -0.92 7.83
N GLU A 269 -4.34 -0.33 7.31
CA GLU A 269 -4.04 -0.27 5.89
C GLU A 269 -2.65 -0.87 5.64
N ILE A 270 -2.57 -1.72 4.61
CA ILE A 270 -1.32 -2.34 4.20
C ILE A 270 -1.18 -2.12 2.69
N VAL A 271 -0.17 -1.34 2.31
CA VAL A 271 0.11 -0.99 0.92
C VAL A 271 1.45 -1.57 0.51
N SER A 272 1.47 -2.34 -0.58
CA SER A 272 2.73 -2.80 -1.16
C SER A 272 3.46 -1.65 -1.82
N MET A 273 4.75 -1.52 -1.53
CA MET A 273 5.56 -0.44 -2.05
C MET A 273 6.87 -0.97 -2.63
N PRO A 274 7.44 -0.29 -3.63
CA PRO A 274 8.82 -0.52 -4.04
C PRO A 274 9.77 -0.10 -2.93
N ASP A 275 11.02 -0.55 -3.03
CA ASP A 275 12.08 -0.05 -2.16
C ASP A 275 12.45 1.38 -2.56
N ILE A 276 11.99 2.35 -1.77
CA ILE A 276 12.18 3.79 -2.01
C ILE A 276 13.23 4.38 -1.05
N TYR A 277 13.44 3.75 0.10
CA TYR A 277 14.19 4.34 1.21
C TYR A 277 15.51 3.64 1.51
N SER A 278 15.80 2.50 0.88
CA SER A 278 17.07 1.83 1.15
C SER A 278 18.27 2.68 0.75
N SER A 279 19.32 2.55 1.56
CA SER A 279 20.64 3.08 1.27
C SER A 279 21.64 2.05 1.75
N THR A 280 22.04 1.17 0.84
CA THR A 280 23.02 0.11 1.09
C THR A 280 24.34 0.36 0.37
N ASP A 281 24.38 1.38 -0.49
CA ASP A 281 25.54 1.78 -1.28
C ASP A 281 26.56 2.63 -0.50
N GLY A 282 26.24 2.96 0.76
CA GLY A 282 27.11 3.74 1.64
C GLY A 282 27.18 5.23 1.27
N THR A 283 26.22 5.73 0.48
CA THR A 283 26.19 7.14 0.06
C THR A 283 25.47 8.05 1.04
N LEU A 284 24.58 7.51 1.88
CA LEU A 284 23.81 8.29 2.84
C LEU A 284 24.68 8.67 4.05
N MET A 285 24.95 9.97 4.19
CA MET A 285 25.68 10.55 5.31
C MET A 285 24.73 11.36 6.19
N ILE A 286 24.67 11.03 7.48
CA ILE A 286 23.95 11.86 8.45
C ILE A 286 24.85 13.01 8.87
N VAL A 287 24.28 14.23 8.91
CA VAL A 287 24.98 15.42 9.38
C VAL A 287 25.55 15.19 10.79
N GLY A 288 26.84 15.46 10.96
CA GLY A 288 27.55 15.25 12.22
C GLY A 288 28.05 13.82 12.45
N GLN A 289 27.81 12.89 11.51
CA GLN A 289 28.40 11.55 11.55
C GLN A 289 29.55 11.42 10.54
N ASN A 290 30.58 10.65 10.94
CA ASN A 290 31.75 10.37 10.11
C ASN A 290 31.67 9.02 9.38
N ALA A 291 30.55 8.31 9.52
CA ALA A 291 30.31 7.02 8.91
C ALA A 291 28.98 7.05 8.13
N PRO A 292 28.88 6.29 7.02
CA PRO A 292 27.61 6.13 6.32
C PRO A 292 26.54 5.52 7.22
N PHE A 293 25.31 5.97 7.02
CA PHE A 293 24.13 5.37 7.62
C PHE A 293 23.50 4.41 6.63
N TYR A 294 23.23 3.18 7.07
CA TYR A 294 22.68 2.14 6.21
C TYR A 294 21.21 1.93 6.51
N ILE A 295 20.41 1.90 5.44
CA ILE A 295 19.00 1.50 5.49
C ILE A 295 18.88 0.27 4.61
N ASP A 296 18.57 -0.87 5.22
CA ASP A 296 18.45 -2.16 4.55
C ASP A 296 17.11 -2.84 4.85
N ASN A 297 16.96 -4.07 4.36
CA ASN A 297 15.75 -4.87 4.55
C ASN A 297 15.44 -5.27 6.00
N SER A 298 16.36 -5.04 6.94
CA SER A 298 16.13 -5.24 8.38
C SER A 298 15.73 -3.94 9.10
N THR A 299 15.74 -2.82 8.39
CA THR A 299 15.46 -1.50 8.94
C THR A 299 13.99 -1.15 8.71
N ALA A 300 13.22 -1.03 9.80
CA ALA A 300 11.89 -0.44 9.76
C ALA A 300 11.98 1.09 9.93
N LEU A 301 11.17 1.84 9.18
CA LEU A 301 11.09 3.29 9.27
C LEU A 301 9.70 3.70 9.72
N GLU A 302 9.61 4.73 10.55
CA GLU A 302 8.38 5.42 10.88
C GLU A 302 8.35 6.75 10.14
N ASN A 303 7.25 7.02 9.41
CA ASN A 303 7.03 8.35 8.89
C ASN A 303 6.51 9.26 10.01
N VAL A 304 7.28 10.29 10.34
CA VAL A 304 6.89 11.30 11.34
C VAL A 304 6.32 12.55 10.66
N TYR A 305 6.92 12.94 9.53
CA TYR A 305 6.48 14.08 8.72
C TYR A 305 6.61 13.76 7.24
N ARG A 306 5.69 14.31 6.44
CA ARG A 306 5.73 14.32 4.98
C ARG A 306 5.13 15.63 4.48
N LEU A 307 5.97 16.50 3.92
CA LEU A 307 5.61 17.89 3.63
C LEU A 307 5.64 18.20 2.14
N ASN A 308 4.64 18.93 1.66
CA ASN A 308 4.61 19.59 0.36
C ASN A 308 5.03 21.06 0.54
N VAL A 309 6.33 21.33 0.50
CA VAL A 309 6.90 22.63 0.87
C VAL A 309 6.47 23.73 -0.10
N GLY A 310 5.73 24.73 0.41
CA GLY A 310 5.17 25.83 -0.38
C GLY A 310 3.93 25.44 -1.20
N GLY A 311 3.45 24.21 -1.05
CA GLY A 311 2.27 23.69 -1.74
C GLY A 311 1.08 23.50 -0.79
N ASN A 312 -0.03 23.02 -1.34
CA ASN A 312 -1.21 22.64 -0.57
C ASN A 312 -1.11 21.17 -0.13
N ASP A 313 -1.98 20.78 0.80
CA ASP A 313 -2.16 19.37 1.16
C ASP A 313 -2.44 18.51 -0.08
N ILE A 314 -1.84 17.32 -0.12
CA ILE A 314 -2.09 16.29 -1.13
C ILE A 314 -2.66 15.08 -0.40
N SER A 315 -3.90 14.72 -0.76
CA SER A 315 -4.60 13.59 -0.17
C SER A 315 -4.06 12.26 -0.71
N PRO A 316 -4.22 11.14 0.02
CA PRO A 316 -3.79 9.82 -0.41
C PRO A 316 -4.17 9.44 -1.84
N SER A 317 -5.38 9.77 -2.28
CA SER A 317 -5.89 9.48 -3.63
C SER A 317 -5.18 10.27 -4.74
N ARG A 318 -4.56 11.40 -4.40
CA ARG A 318 -3.78 12.25 -5.31
C ARG A 318 -2.29 11.95 -5.27
N ASP A 319 -1.85 11.03 -4.43
CA ASP A 319 -0.48 10.53 -4.44
C ASP A 319 -0.23 9.57 -5.62
N THR A 320 1.01 9.16 -5.80
CA THR A 320 1.46 8.28 -6.88
C THR A 320 1.19 6.79 -6.58
N SER A 321 -0.07 6.47 -6.26
CA SER A 321 -0.56 5.11 -5.96
C SER A 321 0.01 4.45 -4.69
N LEU A 322 0.74 5.22 -3.86
CA LEU A 322 1.26 4.78 -2.57
C LEU A 322 0.39 5.26 -1.40
N TYR A 323 -0.67 6.02 -1.68
CA TYR A 323 -1.65 6.52 -0.71
C TYR A 323 -1.05 7.33 0.44
N ARG A 324 0.05 8.05 0.17
CA ARG A 324 0.71 8.90 1.14
C ARG A 324 0.03 10.27 1.23
N SER A 325 -0.22 10.75 2.44
CA SER A 325 -0.64 12.14 2.68
C SER A 325 0.57 13.07 2.71
N TRP A 326 0.49 14.21 2.00
CA TRP A 326 1.50 15.27 2.07
C TRP A 326 0.86 16.52 2.66
N ALA A 327 1.43 17.08 3.73
CA ALA A 327 0.90 18.24 4.43
C ALA A 327 1.58 19.55 3.97
N ASP A 328 0.85 20.66 4.01
CA ASP A 328 1.40 22.02 3.98
C ASP A 328 2.52 22.17 5.04
N ASP A 329 3.60 22.85 4.66
CA ASP A 329 4.75 23.11 5.52
C ASP A 329 4.56 24.32 6.46
N LEU A 330 3.59 25.18 6.19
CA LEU A 330 3.33 26.42 6.93
C LEU A 330 3.23 26.24 8.45
N PRO A 331 2.56 25.20 9.00
CA PRO A 331 2.49 24.98 10.45
C PRO A 331 3.84 24.67 11.11
N TYR A 332 4.84 24.27 10.32
CA TYR A 332 6.18 23.89 10.79
C TYR A 332 7.20 25.02 10.67
N LEU A 333 6.83 26.15 10.09
CA LEU A 333 7.74 27.29 9.96
C LEU A 333 7.94 27.97 11.32
N TYR A 334 9.20 28.11 11.71
CA TYR A 334 9.59 28.82 12.91
C TYR A 334 10.10 30.24 12.59
N GLY A 335 9.70 31.22 13.41
CA GLY A 335 10.12 32.62 13.29
C GLY A 335 9.08 33.53 12.63
N ALA A 336 9.45 34.81 12.45
CA ALA A 336 8.54 35.84 11.95
C ALA A 336 8.54 35.98 10.41
N SER A 337 9.38 35.22 9.70
CA SER A 337 9.53 35.30 8.24
C SER A 337 9.21 33.95 7.61
N PHE A 338 8.06 33.87 6.94
CA PHE A 338 7.52 32.64 6.35
C PHE A 338 7.92 32.43 4.87
N GLY A 339 8.84 33.26 4.36
CA GLY A 339 9.25 33.25 2.97
C GLY A 339 8.11 33.57 2.00
N VAL A 340 8.30 33.13 0.76
CA VAL A 340 7.35 33.26 -0.35
C VAL A 340 7.16 31.88 -0.99
N ALA A 341 5.91 31.43 -1.07
CA ALA A 341 5.53 30.23 -1.78
C ALA A 341 5.39 30.50 -3.29
N TYR A 342 5.83 29.54 -4.11
CA TYR A 342 5.72 29.55 -5.56
C TYR A 342 5.02 28.29 -6.02
N SER A 343 4.17 28.45 -7.03
CA SER A 343 3.54 27.36 -7.75
C SER A 343 3.89 27.45 -9.23
N ALA A 344 4.26 26.32 -9.83
CA ALA A 344 4.52 26.21 -11.24
C ALA A 344 3.19 26.16 -12.01
N ASN A 345 2.92 27.17 -12.85
CA ASN A 345 1.80 27.16 -13.78
C ASN A 345 2.31 26.76 -15.17
N ASN A 346 1.69 25.75 -15.79
CA ASN A 346 1.98 25.31 -17.16
C ASN A 346 3.44 24.85 -17.41
N MET A 347 4.05 24.18 -16.42
CA MET A 347 5.39 23.59 -16.56
C MET A 347 5.31 22.08 -16.80
N THR A 348 6.15 21.56 -17.68
CA THR A 348 6.26 20.11 -17.92
C THR A 348 7.31 19.53 -16.98
N PHE A 349 6.89 18.65 -16.07
CA PHE A 349 7.82 17.92 -15.19
C PHE A 349 8.37 16.70 -15.90
N GLN A 350 9.70 16.53 -15.84
CA GLN A 350 10.39 15.37 -16.39
C GLN A 350 11.27 14.76 -15.30
N TYR A 351 10.96 13.51 -14.94
CA TYR A 351 11.82 12.73 -14.05
C TYR A 351 13.11 12.35 -14.79
N PRO A 352 14.29 12.51 -14.18
CA PRO A 352 15.54 12.02 -14.74
C PRO A 352 15.49 10.53 -15.10
N MET A 353 16.26 10.13 -16.10
CA MET A 353 16.38 8.71 -16.47
C MET A 353 16.85 7.89 -15.25
N GLY A 354 16.07 6.88 -14.88
CA GLY A 354 16.34 6.04 -13.71
C GLY A 354 15.67 6.49 -12.41
N MET A 355 15.11 7.71 -12.36
CA MET A 355 14.33 8.17 -11.21
C MET A 355 12.88 7.65 -11.31
N PRO A 356 12.37 6.92 -10.31
CA PRO A 356 11.00 6.45 -10.33
C PRO A 356 10.00 7.59 -10.22
N THR A 357 8.94 7.56 -11.01
CA THR A 357 7.89 8.60 -11.03
C THR A 357 7.00 8.59 -9.79
N PHE A 358 7.07 7.53 -8.98
CA PHE A 358 6.29 7.38 -7.73
C PHE A 358 7.04 7.89 -6.48
N VAL A 359 8.24 8.44 -6.65
CA VAL A 359 9.03 9.00 -5.54
C VAL A 359 8.25 10.08 -4.79
N ALA A 360 7.57 10.97 -5.52
CA ALA A 360 6.62 11.96 -5.02
C ALA A 360 5.68 12.40 -6.17
N PRO A 361 4.47 12.90 -5.89
CA PRO A 361 3.58 13.43 -6.92
C PRO A 361 4.14 14.72 -7.53
N VAL A 362 3.77 14.99 -8.79
CA VAL A 362 4.26 16.18 -9.53
C VAL A 362 3.94 17.49 -8.81
N ASP A 363 2.83 17.54 -8.07
CA ASP A 363 2.41 18.70 -7.29
C ASP A 363 3.43 19.07 -6.20
N VAL A 364 4.23 18.11 -5.70
CA VAL A 364 5.33 18.38 -4.77
C VAL A 364 6.46 19.13 -5.44
N TYR A 365 6.82 18.74 -6.67
CA TYR A 365 7.86 19.43 -7.45
C TYR A 365 7.34 20.72 -8.10
N GLY A 366 6.03 20.85 -8.23
CA GLY A 366 5.36 22.04 -8.73
C GLY A 366 5.19 23.14 -7.70
N ALA A 367 5.54 22.90 -6.43
CA ALA A 367 5.52 23.88 -5.38
C ALA A 367 6.90 24.05 -4.74
N ALA A 368 7.19 25.25 -4.25
CA ALA A 368 8.40 25.52 -3.49
C ALA A 368 8.21 26.73 -2.58
N ARG A 369 9.00 26.81 -1.51
CA ARG A 369 9.12 28.01 -0.66
C ARG A 369 10.53 28.57 -0.76
N SER A 370 10.65 29.88 -0.94
CA SER A 370 11.93 30.60 -0.89
C SER A 370 11.92 31.69 0.16
N MET A 371 13.08 32.28 0.46
CA MET A 371 13.21 33.43 1.37
C MET A 371 12.55 34.71 0.83
N GLY A 372 12.31 34.76 -0.49
CA GLY A 372 11.74 35.90 -1.20
C GLY A 372 12.79 36.73 -1.95
N PRO A 373 12.35 37.76 -2.70
CA PRO A 373 13.22 38.51 -3.61
C PRO A 373 14.06 39.60 -2.93
N ASN A 374 13.83 39.89 -1.64
CA ASN A 374 14.50 41.00 -0.96
C ASN A 374 15.81 40.53 -0.29
N PRO A 375 16.99 40.89 -0.83
CA PRO A 375 18.26 40.41 -0.30
C PRO A 375 18.52 40.90 1.14
N GLN A 376 18.01 42.08 1.52
CA GLN A 376 18.18 42.60 2.89
C GLN A 376 17.39 41.80 3.93
N ILE A 377 16.22 41.27 3.54
CA ILE A 377 15.43 40.37 4.40
C ILE A 377 16.10 39.00 4.44
N ASN A 378 16.64 38.52 3.31
CA ASN A 378 17.29 37.21 3.22
C ASN A 378 18.51 37.09 4.16
N LEU A 379 19.23 38.19 4.43
CA LEU A 379 20.32 38.22 5.41
C LEU A 379 19.90 37.90 6.84
N ASN A 380 18.60 38.01 7.18
CA ASN A 380 18.09 37.74 8.53
C ASN A 380 17.68 36.28 8.75
N TYR A 381 17.71 35.44 7.72
CA TYR A 381 17.45 34.01 7.87
C TYR A 381 18.71 33.30 8.32
N ASN A 382 18.58 32.45 9.34
CA ASN A 382 19.67 31.61 9.81
C ASN A 382 19.70 30.34 8.95
N LEU A 383 20.48 30.34 7.87
CA LEU A 383 20.73 29.15 7.06
C LEU A 383 21.82 28.32 7.77
N THR A 384 21.41 27.37 8.60
CA THR A 384 22.32 26.37 9.21
C THR A 384 22.43 25.13 8.34
#